data_AF-A0A1F2VGE8-F1
#
_entry.id   AF-A0A1F2VGE8-F1
#
_cell.length_a   1.000
_cell.length_b   1.000
_cell.length_c   1.000
_cell.angle_alpha   90.00
_cell.angle_beta   90.00
_cell.angle_gamma   90.00
#
_symmetry.space_group_name_H-M   'P 1'
#
loop_
_entity.id
_entity.type
_entity.pdbx_description
1 polymer ?
#
loop_
_entity_poly.entity_id
_entity_poly.type
_entity_poly.pdbx_seq_one_letter_code
_entity_poly.pdbx_strand_id
1 'polypeptide(L)'
;MKILTNAVGLALALTAVAGVSTVAAQGNIDGKKYDKGATVTLQGCVTAAEKKDTFILTKVKEWPQGASDQGKFGPRMYWIDKGSKDLKGHLGHTIQLTGKITDVEESEMELKAGENGAGLVVEIEGPGRDVVTSPANANVTAAQRASKDDIKITLLKLKIDELKMISGTCAITSTQR
;
A
#
# COMPACT_ATOMS: atom_id res chain seq x y z
N MET A 1 82.72 0.03 -32.48
CA MET A 1 81.65 1.06 -32.51
C MET A 1 80.32 0.41 -32.86
N LYS A 2 79.36 0.51 -31.94
CA LYS A 2 77.88 0.40 -32.06
C LYS A 2 77.30 -0.44 -30.92
N ILE A 3 76.77 0.32 -29.97
CA ILE A 3 75.92 -0.01 -28.83
C ILE A 3 74.56 -0.49 -29.36
N LEU A 4 73.78 -1.24 -28.55
CA LEU A 4 72.32 -1.09 -28.32
C LEU A 4 71.85 -2.25 -27.40
N THR A 5 71.89 -2.07 -26.06
CA THR A 5 70.74 -1.82 -25.15
C THR A 5 69.51 -2.71 -25.34
N ASN A 6 69.32 -3.66 -24.40
CA ASN A 6 68.10 -4.44 -24.23
C ASN A 6 67.12 -3.70 -23.31
N ALA A 7 65.88 -3.55 -23.79
CA ALA A 7 64.79 -2.83 -23.15
C ALA A 7 64.13 -3.67 -22.05
N VAL A 8 63.89 -3.06 -20.89
CA VAL A 8 62.98 -3.56 -19.84
C VAL A 8 61.66 -2.82 -20.01
N GLY A 9 60.66 -3.52 -20.57
CA GLY A 9 59.29 -3.02 -20.69
C GLY A 9 58.56 -3.15 -19.36
N LEU A 10 58.15 -2.02 -18.78
CA LEU A 10 57.29 -1.95 -17.61
C LEU A 10 55.85 -1.73 -18.09
N ALA A 11 55.03 -2.79 -18.11
CA ALA A 11 53.61 -2.70 -18.40
C ALA A 11 52.82 -2.43 -17.11
N LEU A 12 52.48 -1.16 -16.87
CA LEU A 12 51.51 -0.75 -15.86
C LEU A 12 50.10 -1.02 -16.39
N ALA A 13 49.51 -2.14 -15.98
CA ALA A 13 48.10 -2.41 -16.20
C ALA A 13 47.25 -1.54 -15.26
N LEU A 14 46.73 -0.41 -15.76
CA LEU A 14 45.64 0.30 -15.12
C LEU A 14 44.32 -0.44 -15.41
N THR A 15 43.91 -1.33 -14.52
CA THR A 15 42.53 -1.81 -14.52
C THR A 15 41.64 -0.76 -13.84
N ALA A 16 40.93 0.00 -14.66
CA ALA A 16 39.83 0.82 -14.23
C ALA A 16 38.74 -0.08 -13.63
N VAL A 17 38.60 -0.06 -12.30
CA VAL A 17 37.46 -0.68 -11.64
C VAL A 17 36.29 0.26 -11.87
N ALA A 18 35.49 -0.03 -12.90
CA ALA A 18 34.20 0.61 -13.10
C ALA A 18 33.39 0.43 -11.81
N GLY A 19 33.02 1.55 -11.18
CA GLY A 19 32.10 1.59 -10.07
C GLY A 19 30.77 1.00 -10.52
N VAL A 20 30.56 -0.28 -10.21
CA VAL A 20 29.24 -0.88 -10.26
C VAL A 20 28.47 -0.25 -9.11
N SER A 21 27.75 0.83 -9.40
CA SER A 21 26.66 1.28 -8.55
C SER A 21 25.67 0.13 -8.49
N THR A 22 25.79 -0.70 -7.47
CA THR A 22 24.74 -1.61 -7.06
C THR A 22 23.56 -0.73 -6.70
N VAL A 23 22.65 -0.54 -7.65
CA VAL A 23 21.27 -0.20 -7.33
C VAL A 23 20.83 -1.35 -6.46
N ALA A 24 20.91 -1.16 -5.14
CA ALA A 24 20.33 -2.08 -4.20
C ALA A 24 18.88 -2.21 -4.64
N ALA A 25 18.52 -3.38 -5.16
CA ALA A 25 17.13 -3.79 -5.19
C ALA A 25 16.63 -3.50 -3.77
N GLN A 26 15.70 -2.55 -3.63
CA GLN A 26 14.97 -2.36 -2.39
C GLN A 26 14.19 -3.66 -2.19
N GLY A 27 14.90 -4.63 -1.62
CA GLY A 27 14.41 -5.96 -1.33
C GLY A 27 13.21 -5.78 -0.43
N ASN A 28 12.14 -6.48 -0.79
CA ASN A 28 10.90 -6.58 -0.04
C ASN A 28 11.21 -6.74 1.46
N ILE A 29 11.14 -5.63 2.20
CA ILE A 29 11.53 -5.54 3.62
C ILE A 29 10.64 -6.47 4.45
N ASP A 30 9.45 -6.81 3.92
CA ASP A 30 8.47 -7.68 4.54
C ASP A 30 8.52 -9.13 4.07
N GLY A 31 9.45 -9.50 3.19
CA GLY A 31 9.57 -10.85 2.66
C GLY A 31 8.24 -11.34 2.06
N LYS A 32 7.90 -12.62 2.26
CA LYS A 32 6.70 -13.24 1.65
C LYS A 32 5.38 -12.94 2.38
N LYS A 33 5.37 -12.04 3.38
CA LYS A 33 4.19 -11.77 4.23
C LYS A 33 2.96 -11.29 3.43
N TYR A 34 3.20 -10.62 2.30
CA TYR A 34 2.14 -10.01 1.47
C TYR A 34 2.10 -10.56 0.05
N ASP A 35 2.77 -11.68 -0.20
CA ASP A 35 2.71 -12.34 -1.49
C ASP A 35 1.35 -13.04 -1.68
N LYS A 36 1.01 -13.31 -2.94
CA LYS A 36 -0.15 -14.16 -3.28
C LYS A 36 -0.08 -15.50 -2.54
N GLY A 37 -1.18 -15.87 -1.90
CA GLY A 37 -1.33 -17.05 -1.05
C GLY A 37 -1.04 -16.81 0.44
N ALA A 38 -0.42 -15.68 0.80
CA ALA A 38 -0.21 -15.32 2.19
C ALA A 38 -1.56 -15.06 2.89
N THR A 39 -1.59 -15.34 4.19
CA THR A 39 -2.77 -15.10 5.04
C THR A 39 -2.53 -13.87 5.88
N VAL A 40 -3.49 -12.95 5.87
CA VAL A 40 -3.47 -11.73 6.66
C VAL A 40 -4.72 -11.64 7.52
N THR A 41 -4.57 -11.06 8.70
CA THR A 41 -5.67 -10.68 9.58
C THR A 41 -5.70 -9.16 9.67
N LEU A 42 -6.86 -8.56 9.39
CA LEU A 42 -7.10 -7.13 9.55
C LEU A 42 -8.12 -6.90 10.65
N GLN A 43 -7.87 -5.95 11.53
CA GLN A 43 -8.87 -5.43 12.46
C GLN A 43 -9.09 -3.95 12.16
N GLY A 44 -10.33 -3.52 12.04
CA GLY A 44 -10.64 -2.13 11.74
C GLY A 44 -12.11 -1.79 11.91
N CYS A 45 -12.42 -0.49 11.81
CA CYS A 45 -13.78 0.03 11.85
C CYS A 45 -14.37 0.07 10.44
N VAL A 46 -15.54 -0.54 10.23
CA VAL A 46 -16.24 -0.46 8.94
C VAL A 46 -16.96 0.88 8.86
N THR A 47 -16.56 1.69 7.89
CA THR A 47 -17.12 3.02 7.64
C THR A 47 -17.75 3.05 6.24
N ALA A 48 -18.89 3.73 6.09
CA ALA A 48 -19.43 4.01 4.78
C ALA A 48 -18.50 4.96 4.02
N ALA A 49 -18.23 4.66 2.77
CA ALA A 49 -17.59 5.57 1.84
C ALA A 49 -18.68 6.38 1.09
N GLU A 50 -18.26 7.38 0.31
CA GLU A 50 -19.18 8.36 -0.28
C GLU A 50 -20.04 7.78 -1.39
N LYS A 51 -19.45 6.92 -2.24
CA LYS A 51 -20.20 6.19 -3.27
C LYS A 51 -21.11 5.15 -2.60
N LYS A 52 -22.33 4.98 -3.13
CA LYS A 52 -23.34 4.06 -2.57
C LYS A 52 -22.83 2.61 -2.47
N ASP A 53 -23.20 1.93 -1.37
CA ASP A 53 -22.82 0.54 -1.08
C ASP A 53 -21.29 0.32 -1.14
N THR A 54 -20.52 1.35 -0.77
CA THR A 54 -19.07 1.30 -0.62
C THR A 54 -18.65 1.50 0.81
N PHE A 55 -17.58 0.81 1.19
CA PHE A 55 -17.14 0.70 2.57
C PHE A 55 -15.62 0.72 2.60
N ILE A 56 -15.07 1.30 3.66
CA ILE A 56 -13.65 1.29 3.96
C ILE A 56 -13.44 0.84 5.40
N LEU A 57 -12.36 0.11 5.63
CA LEU A 57 -11.86 -0.16 6.97
C LEU A 57 -10.96 0.98 7.41
N THR A 58 -11.30 1.64 8.50
CA THR A 58 -10.48 2.70 9.10
C THR A 58 -9.80 2.19 10.36
N LYS A 59 -8.71 2.85 10.77
CA LYS A 59 -7.91 2.48 11.96
C LYS A 59 -7.43 1.03 11.91
N VAL A 60 -6.97 0.62 10.73
CA VAL A 60 -6.61 -0.77 10.46
C VAL A 60 -5.37 -1.16 11.27
N LYS A 61 -5.47 -2.31 11.93
CA LYS A 61 -4.33 -3.06 12.45
C LYS A 61 -4.20 -4.33 11.63
N GLU A 62 -2.99 -4.68 11.24
CA GLU A 62 -2.71 -5.84 10.41
C GLU A 62 -1.79 -6.84 11.10
N TRP A 63 -2.02 -8.13 10.84
CA TRP A 63 -1.15 -9.23 11.24
C TRP A 63 -0.92 -10.21 10.06
N PRO A 64 0.32 -10.64 9.80
CA PRO A 64 1.56 -10.21 10.44
C PRO A 64 1.82 -8.71 10.23
N GLN A 65 2.50 -8.08 11.20
CA GLN A 65 2.81 -6.65 11.09
C GLN A 65 3.91 -6.42 10.05
N GLY A 66 3.69 -5.44 9.19
CA GLY A 66 4.66 -4.98 8.21
C GLY A 66 5.72 -4.10 8.84
N ALA A 67 6.91 -4.07 8.24
CA ALA A 67 7.98 -3.17 8.62
C ALA A 67 7.68 -1.70 8.24
N SER A 68 6.82 -1.50 7.26
CA SER A 68 6.28 -0.20 6.82
C SER A 68 4.91 -0.42 6.18
N ASP A 69 4.14 0.62 5.87
CA ASP A 69 2.90 0.50 5.09
C ASP A 69 3.14 0.42 3.57
N GLN A 70 4.38 0.31 3.11
CA GLN A 70 4.74 0.34 1.68
C GLN A 70 4.76 -1.06 1.06
N GLY A 71 4.25 -1.18 -0.16
CA GLY A 71 4.28 -2.40 -0.96
C GLY A 71 5.17 -2.26 -2.19
N LYS A 72 4.99 -3.17 -3.15
CA LYS A 72 5.79 -3.23 -4.38
C LYS A 72 5.70 -1.96 -5.24
N PHE A 73 4.54 -1.31 -5.28
CA PHE A 73 4.23 -0.18 -6.17
C PHE A 73 4.01 1.15 -5.44
N GLY A 74 3.95 1.14 -4.11
CA GLY A 74 3.53 2.28 -3.28
C GLY A 74 2.79 1.80 -2.03
N PRO A 75 2.07 2.68 -1.30
CA PRO A 75 1.34 2.32 -0.10
C PRO A 75 0.45 1.08 -0.31
N ARG A 76 0.42 0.17 0.67
CA ARG A 76 -0.40 -1.05 0.61
C ARG A 76 -1.84 -0.73 0.96
N MET A 77 -2.73 -1.24 0.14
CA MET A 77 -4.18 -1.18 0.34
C MET A 77 -4.76 -2.58 0.20
N TYR A 78 -5.76 -2.90 1.02
CA TYR A 78 -6.44 -4.19 0.97
C TYR A 78 -7.80 -4.05 0.30
N TRP A 79 -8.01 -4.81 -0.78
CA TRP A 79 -9.29 -4.88 -1.46
C TRP A 79 -10.02 -6.17 -1.10
N ILE A 80 -11.11 -6.05 -0.36
CA ILE A 80 -11.88 -7.21 0.10
C ILE A 80 -12.83 -7.63 -1.04
N ASP A 81 -12.56 -8.78 -1.66
CA ASP A 81 -13.42 -9.35 -2.69
C ASP A 81 -14.82 -9.62 -2.11
N LYS A 82 -15.86 -9.25 -2.87
CA LYS A 82 -17.28 -9.29 -2.47
C LYS A 82 -17.63 -8.54 -1.18
N GLY A 83 -16.70 -7.73 -0.66
CA GLY A 83 -16.79 -7.12 0.66
C GLY A 83 -18.01 -6.22 0.85
N SER A 84 -18.62 -5.67 -0.20
CA SER A 84 -19.80 -4.80 -0.02
C SER A 84 -21.01 -5.51 0.60
N LYS A 85 -21.21 -6.81 0.32
CA LYS A 85 -22.32 -7.57 0.93
C LYS A 85 -21.97 -7.96 2.36
N ASP A 86 -20.75 -8.43 2.57
CA ASP A 86 -20.31 -8.95 3.86
C ASP A 86 -20.09 -7.84 4.89
N LEU A 87 -19.62 -6.65 4.46
CA LEU A 87 -19.31 -5.52 5.36
C LEU A 87 -20.52 -4.65 5.69
N LYS A 88 -21.58 -4.63 4.86
CA LYS A 88 -22.74 -3.75 5.07
C LYS A 88 -23.42 -3.95 6.42
N GLY A 89 -23.51 -5.20 6.90
CA GLY A 89 -24.07 -5.55 8.21
C GLY A 89 -23.18 -5.14 9.40
N HIS A 90 -21.97 -4.65 9.13
CA HIS A 90 -20.99 -4.26 10.14
C HIS A 90 -20.68 -2.76 10.14
N LEU A 91 -21.44 -1.95 9.40
CA LEU A 91 -21.31 -0.48 9.44
C LEU A 91 -21.31 0.05 10.88
N GLY A 92 -20.29 0.84 11.21
CA GLY A 92 -20.14 1.42 12.55
C GLY A 92 -19.64 0.42 13.60
N HIS A 93 -19.29 -0.81 13.23
CA HIS A 93 -18.70 -1.82 14.11
C HIS A 93 -17.20 -1.97 13.86
N THR A 94 -16.48 -2.43 14.90
CA THR A 94 -15.11 -2.91 14.71
C THR A 94 -15.13 -4.39 14.40
N ILE A 95 -14.54 -4.77 13.28
CA ILE A 95 -14.43 -6.16 12.86
C ILE A 95 -12.98 -6.63 12.88
N GLN A 96 -12.80 -7.94 12.93
CA GLN A 96 -11.59 -8.63 12.55
C GLN A 96 -11.93 -9.57 11.41
N LEU A 97 -11.16 -9.51 10.33
CA LEU A 97 -11.25 -10.43 9.21
C LEU A 97 -9.92 -11.13 9.02
N THR A 98 -9.98 -12.40 8.67
CA THR A 98 -8.82 -13.18 8.24
C THR A 98 -9.08 -13.62 6.81
N GLY A 99 -8.08 -13.47 5.94
CA GLY A 99 -8.23 -13.83 4.54
C GLY A 99 -6.90 -14.11 3.85
N LYS A 100 -7.01 -14.66 2.64
CA LYS A 100 -5.86 -14.95 1.77
C LYS A 100 -5.73 -13.89 0.70
N ILE A 101 -4.49 -13.47 0.45
CA ILE A 101 -4.14 -12.63 -0.68
C ILE A 101 -4.28 -13.46 -1.96
N THR A 102 -5.26 -13.13 -2.79
CA THR A 102 -5.50 -13.81 -4.07
C THR A 102 -4.76 -13.14 -5.22
N ASP A 103 -4.45 -11.85 -5.09
CA ASP A 103 -3.62 -11.12 -6.04
C ASP A 103 -2.92 -9.91 -5.43
N VAL A 104 -1.86 -9.47 -6.11
CA VAL A 104 -1.08 -8.26 -5.79
C VAL A 104 -0.91 -7.46 -7.07
N GLU A 105 -1.57 -6.31 -7.15
CA GLU A 105 -1.62 -5.50 -8.36
C GLU A 105 -1.20 -4.06 -8.09
N GLU A 106 -0.76 -3.38 -9.16
CA GLU A 106 -0.62 -1.92 -9.16
C GLU A 106 -2.01 -1.31 -9.35
N SER A 107 -2.30 -0.27 -8.59
CA SER A 107 -3.52 0.53 -8.72
C SER A 107 -3.21 1.96 -8.28
N GLU A 108 -4.21 2.83 -8.27
CA GLU A 108 -4.02 4.27 -8.11
C GLU A 108 -5.03 4.86 -7.13
N MET A 109 -4.60 5.90 -6.45
CA MET A 109 -5.47 6.80 -5.69
C MET A 109 -5.31 8.22 -6.20
N GLU A 110 -6.42 8.92 -6.40
CA GLU A 110 -6.42 10.29 -6.87
C GLU A 110 -7.07 11.21 -5.83
N LEU A 111 -6.38 12.28 -5.46
CA LEU A 111 -6.89 13.30 -4.54
C LEU A 111 -7.63 14.39 -5.33
N LYS A 112 -8.97 14.35 -5.32
CA LYS A 112 -9.86 15.23 -6.07
C LYS A 112 -10.54 16.26 -5.17
N ALA A 113 -11.14 17.27 -5.81
CA ALA A 113 -12.16 18.08 -5.15
C ALA A 113 -13.44 17.23 -5.03
N GLY A 114 -14.02 17.20 -3.83
CA GLY A 114 -15.31 16.56 -3.58
C GLY A 114 -16.45 17.31 -4.28
N GLU A 115 -17.53 16.59 -4.55
CA GLU A 115 -18.72 17.16 -5.16
C GLU A 115 -19.35 18.23 -4.26
N ASN A 116 -20.01 19.22 -4.87
CA ASN A 116 -20.79 20.25 -4.18
C ASN A 116 -20.03 21.01 -3.07
N GLY A 117 -18.71 21.14 -3.20
CA GLY A 117 -17.89 21.86 -2.23
C GLY A 117 -17.60 21.08 -0.95
N ALA A 118 -17.76 19.74 -0.94
CA ALA A 118 -17.49 18.86 0.20
C ALA A 118 -16.00 18.77 0.62
N GLY A 119 -15.13 19.66 0.13
CA GLY A 119 -13.71 19.66 0.42
C GLY A 119 -12.93 18.75 -0.52
N LEU A 120 -11.96 18.02 0.01
CA LEU A 120 -11.14 17.08 -0.77
C LEU A 120 -11.59 15.64 -0.50
N VAL A 121 -11.52 14.82 -1.54
CA VAL A 121 -11.83 13.39 -1.50
C VAL A 121 -10.70 12.60 -2.14
N VAL A 122 -10.55 11.35 -1.74
CA VAL A 122 -9.64 10.39 -2.37
C VAL A 122 -10.50 9.36 -3.07
N GLU A 123 -10.30 9.25 -4.38
CA GLU A 123 -10.84 8.17 -5.19
C GLU A 123 -9.79 7.06 -5.28
N ILE A 124 -10.15 5.86 -4.83
CA ILE A 124 -9.30 4.67 -4.84
C ILE A 124 -9.84 3.75 -5.92
N GLU A 125 -9.05 3.51 -6.96
CA GLU A 125 -9.45 2.59 -8.01
C GLU A 125 -9.41 1.14 -7.51
N GLY A 126 -10.39 0.35 -7.92
CA GLY A 126 -10.49 -1.04 -7.52
C GLY A 126 -11.26 -1.91 -8.50
N PRO A 127 -11.18 -3.25 -8.36
CA PRO A 127 -11.87 -4.17 -9.25
C PRO A 127 -13.37 -3.90 -9.39
N GLY A 128 -13.76 -3.46 -10.59
CA GLY A 128 -15.14 -3.26 -11.00
C GLY A 128 -15.83 -2.01 -10.45
N ARG A 129 -15.17 -1.21 -9.58
CA ARG A 129 -15.69 0.06 -9.04
C ARG A 129 -14.67 0.76 -8.16
N ASP A 130 -14.79 2.07 -8.07
CA ASP A 130 -13.95 2.89 -7.19
C ASP A 130 -14.60 3.12 -5.82
N VAL A 131 -13.77 3.41 -4.84
CA VAL A 131 -14.18 3.85 -3.51
C VAL A 131 -13.78 5.31 -3.35
N VAL A 132 -14.74 6.16 -3.03
CA VAL A 132 -14.48 7.59 -2.73
C VAL A 132 -14.63 7.80 -1.23
N THR A 133 -13.62 8.39 -0.60
CA THR A 133 -13.59 8.61 0.85
C THR A 133 -12.81 9.87 1.20
N SER A 134 -12.91 10.33 2.45
CA SER A 134 -12.07 11.43 2.93
C SER A 134 -10.57 11.07 2.92
N PRO A 135 -9.66 12.05 2.74
CA PRO A 135 -8.22 11.83 2.79
C PRO A 135 -7.75 11.19 4.09
N ALA A 136 -8.36 11.55 5.23
CA ALA A 136 -8.02 10.97 6.53
C ALA A 136 -8.30 9.46 6.59
N ASN A 137 -9.39 8.99 5.98
CA ASN A 137 -9.74 7.57 5.93
C ASN A 137 -8.83 6.79 4.97
N ALA A 138 -8.34 7.42 3.91
CA ALA A 138 -7.39 6.83 2.95
C ALA A 138 -5.92 6.97 3.39
N ASN A 139 -5.67 7.58 4.56
CA ASN A 139 -4.33 7.94 5.04
C ASN A 139 -3.51 8.79 4.04
N VAL A 140 -4.20 9.67 3.31
CA VAL A 140 -3.62 10.63 2.36
C VAL A 140 -3.53 12.00 3.02
N THR A 141 -2.34 12.58 2.98
CA THR A 141 -2.02 13.91 3.53
C THR A 141 -2.09 15.00 2.46
N ALA A 142 -2.29 16.25 2.89
CA ALA A 142 -2.33 17.39 1.98
C ALA A 142 -1.02 17.60 1.19
N ALA A 143 0.12 17.11 1.68
CA ALA A 143 1.40 17.18 0.97
C ALA A 143 1.40 16.38 -0.33
N GLN A 144 0.63 15.29 -0.40
CA GLN A 144 0.49 14.45 -1.59
C GLN A 144 -0.35 15.12 -2.70
N ARG A 145 -1.07 16.22 -2.39
CA ARG A 145 -1.78 17.03 -3.40
C ARG A 145 -0.83 17.70 -4.39
N ALA A 146 0.40 17.99 -3.98
CA ALA A 146 1.31 18.83 -4.75
C ALA A 146 1.83 18.16 -6.03
N SER A 147 1.80 16.82 -6.12
CA SER A 147 2.35 16.11 -7.29
C SER A 147 1.47 16.22 -8.53
N LYS A 148 0.15 16.48 -8.41
CA LYS A 148 -0.86 16.35 -9.48
C LYS A 148 -0.93 14.97 -10.18
N ASP A 149 0.06 14.13 -9.99
CA ASP A 149 0.13 12.75 -10.44
C ASP A 149 -0.66 11.83 -9.50
N ASP A 150 -1.22 10.77 -10.08
CA ASP A 150 -1.90 9.71 -9.34
C ASP A 150 -0.95 9.03 -8.34
N ILE A 151 -1.46 8.76 -7.15
CA ILE A 151 -0.71 8.09 -6.10
C ILE A 151 -0.76 6.60 -6.37
N LYS A 152 0.32 6.05 -6.91
CA LYS A 152 0.47 4.60 -7.09
C LYS A 152 0.36 3.86 -5.76
N ILE A 153 -0.38 2.76 -5.75
CA ILE A 153 -0.58 1.89 -4.60
C ILE A 153 -0.35 0.43 -4.96
N THR A 154 -0.04 -0.36 -3.93
CA THR A 154 -0.03 -1.81 -4.01
C THR A 154 -1.38 -2.34 -3.51
N LEU A 155 -2.22 -2.81 -4.43
CA LEU A 155 -3.54 -3.34 -4.10
C LEU A 155 -3.46 -4.85 -3.83
N LEU A 156 -3.71 -5.25 -2.58
CA LEU A 156 -3.75 -6.64 -2.14
C LEU A 156 -5.20 -7.13 -2.14
N LYS A 157 -5.55 -7.98 -3.11
CA LYS A 157 -6.90 -8.56 -3.19
C LYS A 157 -7.05 -9.64 -2.14
N LEU A 158 -8.04 -9.51 -1.27
CA LEU A 158 -8.31 -10.43 -0.18
C LEU A 158 -9.59 -11.22 -0.42
N LYS A 159 -9.47 -12.55 -0.35
CA LYS A 159 -10.61 -13.43 -0.14
C LYS A 159 -10.75 -13.68 1.35
N ILE A 160 -11.91 -13.32 1.91
CA ILE A 160 -12.20 -13.55 3.34
C ILE A 160 -12.41 -15.05 3.59
N ASP A 161 -11.72 -15.57 4.60
CA ASP A 161 -11.95 -16.91 5.16
C ASP A 161 -12.80 -16.81 6.44
N GLU A 162 -12.57 -15.78 7.27
CA GLU A 162 -13.29 -15.56 8.52
C GLU A 162 -13.59 -14.07 8.74
N LEU A 163 -14.79 -13.76 9.23
CA LEU A 163 -15.22 -12.41 9.61
C LEU A 163 -15.87 -12.44 11.00
N LYS A 164 -15.36 -11.63 11.91
CA LYS A 164 -15.83 -11.51 13.29
C LYS A 164 -16.11 -10.06 13.64
N MET A 165 -17.25 -9.81 14.28
CA MET A 165 -17.47 -8.55 14.98
C MET A 165 -16.73 -8.61 16.33
N ILE A 166 -15.84 -7.66 16.58
CA ILE A 166 -15.06 -7.59 17.83
C ILE A 166 -15.64 -6.53 18.77
N SER A 167 -16.29 -5.51 18.22
CA SER A 167 -17.04 -4.51 18.99
C SER A 167 -18.25 -4.02 18.20
N GLY A 168 -19.40 -3.90 18.89
CA GLY A 168 -20.64 -3.34 18.35
C GLY A 168 -20.59 -1.82 18.11
N THR A 169 -19.46 -1.17 18.40
CA THR A 169 -19.23 0.23 18.04
C THR A 169 -17.78 0.42 17.61
N CYS A 170 -17.56 1.25 16.61
CA CYS A 170 -16.23 1.78 16.32
C CYS A 170 -15.76 2.61 17.51
N ALA A 171 -14.55 2.36 17.99
CA ALA A 171 -13.96 3.19 19.02
C ALA A 171 -13.91 4.64 18.51
N ILE A 172 -14.65 5.54 19.16
CA ILE A 172 -14.51 6.98 18.95
C ILE A 172 -13.11 7.32 19.45
N THR A 173 -12.28 7.93 18.60
CA THR A 173 -11.04 8.51 19.13
C THR A 173 -11.50 9.69 19.98
N SER A 174 -11.53 9.54 21.29
CA SER A 174 -11.58 10.71 22.16
C SER A 174 -10.25 11.43 21.95
N THR A 175 -10.26 12.48 21.12
CA THR A 175 -9.19 13.47 21.16
C THR A 175 -9.21 14.02 22.58
N GLN A 176 -8.29 13.60 23.44
CA GLN A 176 -8.02 14.32 24.68
C GLN A 176 -7.59 15.73 24.24
N ARG A 177 -8.41 16.72 24.62
CA ARG A 177 -8.11 18.14 24.47
C ARG A 177 -6.95 18.54 25.38
#